data_AF-A0A1M5G0W1-F1
#
_entry.id   AF-A0A1M5G0W1-F1
#
_cell.length_a   1.000
_cell.length_b   1.000
_cell.length_c   1.000
_cell.angle_alpha   90.00
_cell.angle_beta   90.00
_cell.angle_gamma   90.00
#
_symmetry.space_group_name_H-M   'P 1'
#
loop_
_entity.id
_entity.type
_entity.pdbx_description
1 polymer ?
#
loop_
_entity_poly.entity_id
_entity_poly.type
_entity_poly.pdbx_seq_one_letter_code
_entity_poly.pdbx_strand_id
1 'polypeptide(L)'
;MTRVRQNKPKTQLDKVNNAFIAISSDVTAEDKKAAQLELTVSRYTVNSYLKGEAKDIELAMNLLKFFKKRIAARDKELTKAMA
;
A
#
# COMPACT_ATOMS: atom_id res chain seq x y z
N MET A 1 -1.63 -20.86 -34.04
CA MET A 1 -0.60 -19.96 -33.49
C MET A 1 -0.96 -19.60 -32.06
N THR A 2 -0.33 -20.26 -31.09
CA THR A 2 -0.57 -20.02 -29.66
C THR A 2 0.09 -18.71 -29.26
N ARG A 3 -0.68 -17.66 -28.96
CA ARG A 3 -0.16 -16.42 -28.36
C ARG A 3 0.37 -16.75 -26.96
N VAL A 4 1.66 -17.03 -26.87
CA VAL A 4 2.40 -16.99 -25.60
C VAL A 4 2.30 -15.55 -25.11
N ARG A 5 1.41 -15.30 -24.14
CA ARG A 5 1.37 -14.05 -23.38
C ARG A 5 2.75 -13.92 -22.75
N GLN A 6 3.61 -13.09 -23.34
CA GLN A 6 4.90 -12.74 -22.77
C GLN A 6 4.64 -12.25 -21.35
N ASN A 7 4.98 -13.09 -20.39
CA ASN A 7 4.95 -12.79 -18.98
C ASN A 7 6.05 -11.75 -18.75
N LYS A 8 5.74 -10.47 -18.97
CA LYS A 8 6.68 -9.37 -18.72
C LYS A 8 7.21 -9.56 -17.30
N PRO A 9 8.54 -9.51 -17.08
CA PRO A 9 9.07 -9.57 -15.73
C PRO A 9 8.41 -8.43 -14.94
N LYS A 10 7.62 -8.78 -13.92
CA LYS A 10 6.97 -7.79 -13.06
C LYS A 10 8.09 -6.96 -12.43
N THR A 11 8.14 -5.68 -12.79
CA THR A 11 9.09 -4.73 -12.21
C THR A 11 8.86 -4.66 -10.70
N GLN A 12 9.88 -4.27 -9.93
CA GLN A 12 9.70 -4.10 -8.48
C GLN A 12 8.53 -3.13 -8.17
N LEU A 13 8.34 -2.12 -9.01
CA LEU A 13 7.23 -1.18 -8.90
C LEU A 13 5.86 -1.86 -9.07
N ASP A 14 5.73 -2.80 -10.01
CA ASP A 14 4.51 -3.60 -10.20
C ASP A 14 4.18 -4.43 -8.95
N LYS A 15 5.19 -5.01 -8.30
CA LYS A 15 5.01 -5.74 -7.04
C LYS A 15 4.53 -4.82 -5.91
N VAL A 16 5.10 -3.62 -5.81
CA VAL A 16 4.70 -2.63 -4.81
C VAL A 16 3.28 -2.12 -5.08
N ASN A 17 2.93 -1.84 -6.33
CA ASN A 17 1.59 -1.44 -6.74
C ASN A 17 0.54 -2.50 -6.40
N ASN A 18 0.82 -3.77 -6.72
CA ASN A 18 -0.06 -4.87 -6.34
C ASN A 18 -0.22 -4.98 -4.82
N ALA A 19 0.84 -4.75 -4.04
CA ALA A 19 0.77 -4.77 -2.59
C ALA A 19 -0.08 -3.61 -2.04
N PHE A 20 -0.03 -2.43 -2.66
CA PHE A 20 -0.90 -1.31 -2.30
C PHE A 20 -2.37 -1.61 -2.57
N ILE A 21 -2.68 -2.17 -3.74
CA ILE A 21 -4.04 -2.55 -4.10
C ILE A 21 -4.57 -3.57 -3.09
N ALA A 22 -3.75 -4.56 -2.71
CA ALA A 22 -4.15 -5.59 -1.76
C ALA A 22 -4.51 -5.04 -0.37
N ILE A 23 -3.80 -4.03 0.13
CA ILE A 23 -4.09 -3.42 1.44
C ILE A 23 -5.07 -2.25 1.35
N SER A 24 -5.46 -1.82 0.15
CA SER A 24 -6.20 -0.56 -0.05
C SER A 24 -7.55 -0.55 0.68
N SER A 25 -8.21 -1.69 0.79
CA SER A 25 -9.48 -1.88 1.52
C SER A 25 -9.33 -1.76 3.03
N ASP A 26 -8.17 -2.14 3.58
CA ASP A 26 -7.88 -2.10 5.01
C ASP A 26 -7.35 -0.72 5.47
N VAL A 27 -6.97 0.14 4.54
CA VAL A 27 -6.45 1.48 4.83
C VAL A 27 -7.60 2.47 5.08
N THR A 28 -7.70 2.97 6.31
CA THR A 28 -8.75 3.92 6.70
C THR A 28 -8.38 5.36 6.37
N ALA A 29 -9.36 6.26 6.47
CA ALA A 29 -9.12 7.70 6.30
C ALA A 29 -8.10 8.24 7.32
N GLU A 30 -8.08 7.69 8.53
CA GLU A 30 -7.13 8.08 9.58
C GLU A 30 -5.71 7.66 9.24
N ASP A 31 -5.51 6.46 8.69
CA ASP A 31 -4.19 6.03 8.22
C ASP A 31 -3.67 6.93 7.11
N LYS A 32 -4.54 7.32 6.17
CA LYS A 32 -4.18 8.24 5.07
C LYS A 32 -3.77 9.60 5.61
N LYS A 33 -4.47 10.11 6.63
CA LYS A 33 -4.14 11.38 7.28
C LYS A 33 -2.81 11.28 8.03
N ALA A 34 -2.59 10.19 8.75
CA ALA A 34 -1.33 9.98 9.46
C ALA A 34 -0.15 9.82 8.51
N ALA A 35 -0.30 9.10 7.40
CA ALA A 35 0.73 9.01 6.37
C ALA A 35 1.12 10.40 5.82
N GLN A 36 0.14 11.30 5.63
CA GLN A 36 0.42 12.68 5.18
C GLN A 36 1.25 13.46 6.21
N LEU A 37 0.98 13.27 7.49
CA LEU A 37 1.68 13.97 8.58
C LEU A 37 3.07 13.38 8.86
N GLU A 38 3.18 12.04 8.91
CA GLU A 38 4.42 11.36 9.31
C GLU A 38 5.42 11.20 8.17
N LEU A 39 4.95 11.04 6.92
CA LEU A 39 5.81 10.88 5.74
C LEU A 39 5.88 12.14 4.87
N THR A 40 5.24 13.24 5.29
CA THR A 40 5.20 14.52 4.57
C THR A 40 4.77 14.35 3.11
N VAL A 41 3.84 13.43 2.86
CA VAL A 41 3.30 13.15 1.52
C VAL A 41 1.97 13.84 1.31
N SER A 42 1.71 14.30 0.09
CA SER A 42 0.43 14.90 -0.24
C SER A 42 -0.68 13.83 -0.33
N ARG A 43 -1.91 14.25 0.01
CA ARG A 43 -3.11 13.39 -0.06
C ARG A 43 -3.29 12.73 -1.43
N TYR A 44 -2.97 13.48 -2.48
CA TYR A 44 -3.03 12.99 -3.85
C TYR A 44 -2.08 11.80 -4.06
N THR A 45 -0.83 11.92 -3.63
CA THR A 45 0.19 10.86 -3.74
C THR A 45 -0.25 9.60 -3.00
N VAL A 46 -0.76 9.74 -1.77
CA VAL A 46 -1.26 8.60 -0.99
C VAL A 46 -2.38 7.86 -1.73
N ASN A 47 -3.37 8.59 -2.24
CA ASN A 47 -4.48 7.98 -2.97
C ASN A 47 -4.05 7.34 -4.30
N SER A 48 -3.14 7.99 -5.03
CA SER A 48 -2.60 7.45 -6.28
C SER A 48 -1.84 6.14 -6.02
N TYR A 49 -1.03 6.10 -4.95
CA TYR A 49 -0.25 4.91 -4.62
C TYR A 49 -1.14 3.75 -4.17
N LEU A 50 -2.19 4.03 -3.38
CA LEU A 50 -3.19 3.03 -2.99
C LEU A 50 -3.97 2.44 -4.18
N LYS A 51 -4.06 3.18 -5.31
CA LYS A 51 -4.64 2.67 -6.57
C LYS A 51 -3.64 1.85 -7.40
N GLY A 52 -2.41 1.67 -6.94
CA GLY A 52 -1.35 1.01 -7.68
C GLY A 52 -0.71 1.89 -8.76
N GLU A 53 -0.79 3.21 -8.62
CA GLU A 53 -0.16 4.18 -9.51
C GLU A 53 1.11 4.78 -8.87
N ALA A 54 1.89 3.98 -8.14
CA ALA A 54 3.12 4.47 -7.54
C ALA A 54 4.16 4.82 -8.60
N LYS A 55 4.84 5.97 -8.40
CA LYS A 55 5.85 6.49 -9.32
C LYS A 55 7.26 6.41 -8.74
N ASP A 56 7.38 6.64 -7.44
CA ASP A 56 8.62 6.59 -6.69
C ASP A 56 8.64 5.33 -5.81
N ILE A 57 9.62 4.45 -6.04
CA ILE A 57 9.64 3.14 -5.39
C ILE A 57 10.05 3.20 -3.91
N GLU A 58 10.93 4.12 -3.54
CA GLU A 58 11.41 4.26 -2.17
C GLU A 58 10.30 4.83 -1.28
N LEU A 59 9.65 5.88 -1.75
CA LEU A 59 8.49 6.46 -1.09
C LEU A 59 7.34 5.45 -1.00
N ALA A 60 7.11 4.69 -2.07
CA ALA A 60 6.10 3.65 -2.13
C ALA A 60 6.37 2.53 -1.11
N MET A 61 7.62 2.08 -0.97
CA MET A 61 7.98 1.10 0.05
C MET A 61 7.80 1.64 1.47
N ASN A 62 8.17 2.91 1.71
CA ASN A 62 7.99 3.56 3.01
C ASN A 62 6.51 3.69 3.39
N LEU A 63 5.67 4.16 2.46
CA LEU A 63 4.21 4.21 2.63
C LEU A 63 3.60 2.82 2.85
N LEU A 64 4.03 1.82 2.09
CA LEU A 64 3.52 0.45 2.22
C LEU A 64 3.87 -0.14 3.60
N LYS A 65 5.10 0.07 4.07
CA LYS A 65 5.55 -0.35 5.39
C LYS A 65 4.76 0.34 6.50
N PHE A 66 4.50 1.64 6.33
CA PHE A 66 3.68 2.43 7.24
C PHE A 66 2.26 1.87 7.38
N PHE A 67 1.56 1.67 6.25
CA PHE A 67 0.20 1.13 6.28
C PHE A 67 0.13 -0.28 6.85
N LYS A 68 1.05 -1.17 6.44
CA LYS A 68 1.11 -2.53 6.99
C LYS A 68 1.30 -2.53 8.50
N LYS A 69 2.14 -1.64 9.03
CA LYS A 69 2.36 -1.52 10.49
C LYS A 69 1.08 -1.08 11.21
N ARG A 70 0.33 -0.12 10.66
CA ARG A 70 -0.92 0.35 11.25
C ARG A 70 -2.04 -0.69 11.17
N ILE A 71 -2.19 -1.35 10.02
CA ILE A 71 -3.15 -2.44 9.85
C ILE A 71 -2.86 -3.54 10.88
N ALA A 72 -1.61 -4.01 10.98
CA ALA A 72 -1.22 -5.03 11.95
C ALA A 72 -1.44 -4.60 13.40
N ALA A 73 -1.22 -3.32 13.74
CA ALA A 73 -1.50 -2.81 15.08
C ALA A 73 -3.00 -2.90 15.41
N ARG A 74 -3.88 -2.53 14.47
CA ARG A 74 -5.34 -2.66 14.68
C ARG A 74 -5.79 -4.11 14.77
N ASP A 75 -5.28 -4.95 13.90
CA ASP A 75 -5.62 -6.38 13.88
C ASP A 75 -5.24 -7.06 15.21
N LYS A 76 -4.10 -6.66 15.79
CA LYS A 76 -3.67 -7.10 17.13
C LYS A 76 -4.62 -6.62 18.24
N GLU A 77 -5.06 -5.36 18.20
CA GLU A 77 -6.00 -4.82 19.18
C GLU A 77 -7.38 -5.48 19.07
N LEU A 78 -7.85 -5.76 17.84
CA LEU A 78 -9.07 -6.53 17.57
C LEU A 78 -8.97 -7.96 18.13
N THR A 79 -7.86 -8.65 17.86
CA THR A 79 -7.63 -10.01 18.39
C THR A 79 -7.61 -10.03 19.91
N LYS A 80 -7.00 -9.01 20.54
CA LYS A 80 -6.97 -8.87 22.00
C LYS A 80 -8.35 -8.55 22.60
N ALA A 81 -9.20 -7.82 21.89
CA ALA A 81 -10.56 -7.51 22.34
C ALA A 81 -11.53 -8.69 22.21
N MET A 82 -11.20 -9.68 21.38
CA MET A 82 -11.99 -10.89 21.16
C MET A 82 -11.54 -12.09 22.02
N ALA A 83 -10.42 -11.97 22.75
CA ALA A 83 -9.86 -12.99 23.64
C ALA A 83 -10.25 -12.72 25.10
#